data_AF-A0A6A4ASM8-F1
#
_entry.id   AF-A0A6A4ASM8-F1
#
_cell.length_a   1.000
_cell.length_b   1.000
_cell.length_c   1.000
_cell.angle_alpha   90.00
_cell.angle_beta   90.00
_cell.angle_gamma   90.00
#
_symmetry.space_group_name_H-M   'P 1'
#
loop_
_entity.id
_entity.type
_entity.pdbx_description
1 polymer ?
#
loop_
_entity_poly.entity_id
_entity_poly.type
_entity_poly.pdbx_seq_one_letter_code
_entity_poly.pdbx_strand_id
1 'polypeptide(L)'
;MDLRFRHGGGTRCKLEDCDSQVLSKGLCYLHGGSKPCKVGDCGKRAQSKDFCFRHGGGTRCKFEDCERQVLSKGLCYLHGGSKRCKVRGCERKVASKGLC
;
A
#
# COMPACT_ATOMS: atom_id res chain seq x y z
N MET A 1 -19.82 31.08 5.33
CA MET A 1 -20.35 29.72 5.56
C MET A 1 -19.43 28.73 4.87
N ASP A 2 -18.62 28.04 5.67
CA ASP A 2 -17.56 27.11 5.25
C ASP A 2 -18.14 25.85 4.59
N LEU A 3 -18.28 25.88 3.26
CA LEU A 3 -18.63 24.71 2.47
C LEU A 3 -17.40 23.79 2.36
N ARG A 4 -17.19 22.97 3.40
CA ARG A 4 -16.34 21.79 3.33
C ARG A 4 -16.94 20.82 2.31
N PHE A 5 -16.36 20.80 1.12
CA PHE A 5 -16.62 19.81 0.08
C PHE A 5 -16.23 18.42 0.60
N ARG A 6 -17.17 17.73 1.24
CA ARG A 6 -17.04 16.32 1.63
C ARG A 6 -17.16 15.48 0.36
N HIS A 7 -16.03 15.06 -0.23
CA HIS A 7 -16.02 13.90 -1.11
C HIS A 7 -16.20 12.64 -0.23
N GLY A 8 -17.43 12.37 0.21
CA GLY A 8 -17.71 11.39 1.26
C GLY A 8 -18.93 10.50 1.00
N GLY A 9 -19.03 9.93 -0.21
CA GLY A 9 -20.13 9.03 -0.61
C GLY A 9 -19.91 7.55 -0.25
N GLY A 10 -19.29 7.25 0.89
CA GLY A 10 -18.97 5.88 1.31
C GLY A 10 -19.66 5.48 2.61
N THR A 11 -20.15 4.24 2.69
CA THR A 11 -20.74 3.66 3.91
C THR A 11 -19.71 3.65 5.05
N ARG A 12 -20.14 3.95 6.27
CA ARG A 12 -19.32 3.90 7.49
C ARG A 12 -19.22 2.48 8.04
N CYS A 13 -18.12 2.21 8.75
CA CYS A 13 -17.89 0.93 9.41
C CYS A 13 -19.05 0.57 10.35
N LYS A 14 -19.42 -0.72 10.40
CA LYS A 14 -20.47 -1.26 11.27
C LYS A 14 -20.13 -1.27 12.76
N LEU A 15 -18.88 -1.01 13.13
CA LEU A 15 -18.48 -0.95 14.53
C LEU A 15 -18.86 0.41 15.10
N GLU A 16 -19.42 0.38 16.30
CA GLU A 16 -19.77 1.57 17.06
C GLU A 16 -18.51 2.43 17.27
N ASP A 17 -18.68 3.76 17.22
CA ASP A 17 -17.60 4.74 17.31
C ASP A 17 -16.53 4.66 16.19
N CYS A 18 -16.86 4.14 15.01
CA CYS A 18 -15.94 4.11 13.88
C CYS A 18 -16.42 4.93 12.68
N ASP A 19 -15.88 6.15 12.52
CA ASP A 19 -16.15 7.00 11.34
C ASP A 19 -15.36 6.58 10.09
N SER A 20 -14.55 5.52 10.19
CA SER A 20 -13.78 5.03 9.03
C SER A 20 -14.68 4.46 7.94
N GLN A 21 -14.32 4.71 6.69
CA GLN A 21 -15.06 4.19 5.55
C GLN A 21 -14.95 2.66 5.45
N VAL A 22 -16.05 2.02 5.07
CA VAL A 22 -16.10 0.60 4.77
C VAL A 22 -15.17 0.29 3.60
N LEU A 23 -14.35 -0.74 3.78
CA LEU A 23 -13.56 -1.33 2.72
C LEU A 23 -14.30 -2.54 2.12
N SER A 24 -14.76 -3.45 2.97
CA SER A 24 -15.51 -4.64 2.56
C SER A 24 -16.37 -5.18 3.71
N LYS A 25 -17.42 -5.95 3.41
CA LYS A 25 -18.30 -6.59 4.41
C LYS A 25 -18.93 -5.64 5.45
N GLY A 26 -18.99 -4.34 5.17
CA GLY A 26 -19.45 -3.33 6.13
C GLY A 26 -18.41 -2.97 7.20
N LEU A 27 -17.15 -3.37 7.04
CA LEU A 27 -16.08 -3.10 8.00
C LEU A 27 -14.98 -2.27 7.34
N CYS A 28 -14.34 -1.39 8.13
CA CYS A 28 -13.19 -0.62 7.67
C CYS A 28 -11.93 -1.48 7.63
N TYR A 29 -10.84 -0.92 7.11
CA TYR A 29 -9.54 -1.60 7.06
C TYR A 29 -9.14 -2.18 8.42
N LEU A 30 -9.20 -1.38 9.50
CA LEU A 30 -8.81 -1.80 10.86
C LEU A 30 -9.70 -2.89 11.43
N HIS A 31 -10.98 -2.87 11.08
CA HIS A 31 -12.02 -3.71 11.65
C HIS A 31 -12.34 -4.98 10.84
N GLY A 32 -11.44 -5.42 9.97
CA GLY A 32 -11.63 -6.68 9.22
C GLY A 32 -12.28 -6.53 7.85
N GLY A 33 -12.35 -5.31 7.32
CA GLY A 33 -12.73 -5.04 5.93
C GLY A 33 -11.68 -5.53 4.90
N SER A 34 -10.50 -5.95 5.35
CA SER A 34 -9.47 -6.57 4.52
C SER A 34 -9.28 -8.03 4.90
N LYS A 35 -9.06 -8.89 3.92
CA LYS A 35 -8.73 -10.30 4.16
C LYS A 35 -7.32 -10.44 4.77
N PRO A 36 -7.08 -11.43 5.65
CA PRO A 36 -5.73 -11.77 6.09
C PRO A 36 -4.95 -12.42 4.94
N CYS A 37 -3.62 -12.43 5.05
CA CYS A 37 -2.78 -13.20 4.15
C CYS A 37 -3.10 -14.70 4.28
N LYS A 38 -3.21 -15.41 3.15
CA LYS A 38 -3.50 -16.85 3.11
C LYS A 38 -2.38 -17.74 3.67
N VAL A 39 -1.17 -17.19 3.81
CA VAL A 39 -0.03 -17.89 4.41
C VAL A 39 -0.27 -18.05 5.91
N GLY A 40 -0.25 -19.29 6.39
CA GLY A 40 -0.34 -19.60 7.82
C GLY A 40 0.76 -18.87 8.59
N ASP A 41 0.42 -18.38 9.78
CA ASP A 41 1.30 -17.55 10.64
C ASP A 41 1.56 -16.11 10.13
N CYS A 42 1.00 -15.71 8.99
CA CYS A 42 1.14 -14.34 8.53
C CYS A 42 0.07 -13.42 9.14
N GLY A 43 0.42 -12.68 10.19
CA GLY A 43 -0.42 -11.61 10.77
C GLY A 43 -0.61 -10.38 9.87
N LYS A 44 -0.10 -10.39 8.63
CA LYS A 44 -0.28 -9.29 7.67
C LYS A 44 -1.56 -9.47 6.87
N ARG A 45 -2.12 -8.36 6.42
CA ARG A 45 -3.31 -8.33 5.57
C ARG A 45 -2.97 -8.58 4.12
N ALA A 46 -3.87 -9.25 3.42
CA ALA A 46 -3.78 -9.44 1.99
C ALA A 46 -3.97 -8.10 1.28
N GLN A 47 -3.07 -7.81 0.34
CA GLN A 47 -3.17 -6.65 -0.53
C GLN A 47 -3.81 -7.01 -1.87
N SER A 48 -3.45 -8.17 -2.42
CA SER A 48 -4.02 -8.73 -3.65
C SER A 48 -3.87 -10.25 -3.65
N LYS A 49 -4.72 -10.94 -4.43
CA LYS A 49 -4.71 -12.42 -4.58
C LYS A 49 -4.70 -13.19 -3.25
N ASP A 50 -5.30 -12.61 -2.20
CA ASP A 50 -5.31 -13.16 -0.84
C ASP A 50 -3.91 -13.27 -0.17
N PHE A 51 -2.87 -12.61 -0.71
CA PHE A 51 -1.52 -12.57 -0.14
C PHE A 51 -1.14 -11.16 0.33
N CYS A 52 -0.30 -11.05 1.35
CA CYS A 52 0.29 -9.77 1.78
C CYS A 52 1.43 -9.36 0.85
N PHE A 53 1.95 -8.14 0.99
CA PHE A 53 3.10 -7.66 0.22
C PHE A 53 4.22 -8.72 0.18
N ARG A 54 4.72 -9.18 1.33
CA ARG A 54 5.82 -10.15 1.40
C ARG A 54 5.51 -11.51 0.76
N HIS A 55 4.25 -11.92 0.71
CA HIS A 55 3.85 -13.24 0.23
C HIS A 55 3.24 -13.21 -1.19
N GLY A 56 3.47 -12.14 -1.97
CA GLY A 56 3.04 -12.08 -3.37
C GLY A 56 1.76 -11.27 -3.64
N GLY A 57 1.29 -10.51 -2.65
CA GLY A 57 0.16 -9.59 -2.78
C GLY A 57 0.49 -8.27 -3.49
N GLY A 58 1.76 -7.98 -3.71
CA GLY A 58 2.19 -6.82 -4.50
C GLY A 58 2.44 -7.19 -5.96
N THR A 59 2.33 -6.21 -6.85
CA THR A 59 2.63 -6.36 -8.28
C THR A 59 4.11 -6.69 -8.48
N ARG A 60 4.42 -7.54 -9.47
CA ARG A 60 5.80 -7.82 -9.90
C ARG A 60 6.36 -6.67 -10.72
N CYS A 61 7.67 -6.47 -10.62
CA CYS A 61 8.40 -5.49 -11.40
C CYS A 61 8.12 -5.69 -12.89
N LYS A 62 7.90 -4.60 -13.63
CA LYS A 62 7.71 -4.62 -15.09
C LYS A 62 8.98 -4.96 -15.87
N PHE A 63 10.10 -5.11 -15.18
CA PHE A 63 11.38 -5.43 -15.80
C PHE A 63 11.44 -6.93 -16.07
N GLU A 64 12.00 -7.32 -17.20
CA GLU A 64 12.07 -8.73 -17.61
C GLU A 64 12.86 -9.55 -16.59
N ASP A 65 12.41 -10.78 -16.35
CA ASP A 65 13.01 -11.71 -15.38
C ASP A 65 13.12 -11.16 -13.93
N CYS A 66 12.27 -10.19 -13.55
CA CYS A 66 12.30 -9.62 -12.21
C CYS A 66 11.12 -10.10 -11.35
N GLU A 67 11.40 -11.03 -10.45
CA GLU A 67 10.42 -11.53 -9.48
C GLU A 67 10.19 -10.57 -8.29
N ARG A 68 10.97 -9.49 -8.23
CA ARG A 68 10.87 -8.51 -7.16
C ARG A 68 9.60 -7.69 -7.28
N GLN A 69 9.13 -7.22 -6.14
CA GLN A 69 7.91 -6.42 -6.09
C GLN A 69 8.14 -4.98 -6.51
N VAL A 70 7.12 -4.42 -7.12
CA VAL A 70 7.05 -2.99 -7.43
C VAL A 70 7.06 -2.20 -6.14
N LEU A 71 7.98 -1.23 -6.08
CA LEU A 71 7.97 -0.21 -5.03
C LEU A 71 7.26 1.05 -5.53
N SER A 72 7.58 1.49 -6.75
CA SER A 72 6.96 2.65 -7.40
C SER A 72 7.12 2.58 -8.91
N LYS A 73 6.25 3.27 -9.65
CA LYS A 73 6.31 3.38 -11.12
C LYS A 73 6.31 2.04 -11.88
N GLY A 74 5.80 0.97 -11.26
CA GLY A 74 5.85 -0.37 -11.85
C GLY A 74 7.23 -1.04 -11.78
N LEU A 75 8.18 -0.47 -11.02
CA LEU A 75 9.56 -0.96 -10.94
C LEU A 75 9.93 -1.31 -9.49
N CYS A 76 10.82 -2.27 -9.32
CA CYS A 76 11.37 -2.64 -8.01
C CYS A 76 12.46 -1.66 -7.57
N TYR A 77 12.96 -1.80 -6.34
CA TYR A 77 13.96 -0.88 -5.80
C TYR A 77 15.29 -0.86 -6.59
N LEU A 78 15.65 -1.94 -7.29
CA LEU A 78 16.82 -1.98 -8.18
C LEU A 78 16.55 -1.34 -9.54
N HIS A 79 15.38 -1.59 -10.11
CA HIS A 79 15.04 -1.11 -11.45
C HIS A 79 14.43 0.30 -11.46
N GLY A 80 14.70 1.12 -10.44
CA GLY A 80 14.28 2.53 -10.41
C GLY A 80 12.94 2.82 -9.73
N GLY A 81 12.37 1.85 -9.01
CA GLY A 81 11.21 2.07 -8.13
C GLY A 81 11.55 2.76 -6.81
N SER A 82 12.82 2.88 -6.47
CA SER A 82 13.28 3.63 -5.29
C SER A 82 13.47 5.11 -5.60
N LYS A 83 13.12 5.98 -4.64
CA LYS A 83 13.38 7.41 -4.77
C LYS A 83 14.89 7.66 -4.71
N ARG A 84 15.39 8.55 -5.57
CA ARG A 84 16.77 9.02 -5.54
C ARG A 84 16.89 10.27 -4.67
N CYS A 85 18.09 10.45 -4.12
CA CYS A 85 18.43 11.62 -3.33
C CYS A 85 18.13 12.90 -4.14
N LYS A 86 17.51 13.89 -3.49
CA LYS A 86 17.16 15.18 -4.10
C LYS A 86 18.39 16.03 -4.42
N VAL A 87 19.56 15.71 -3.86
CA VAL A 87 20.81 16.42 -4.13
C VAL A 87 21.22 16.20 -5.58
N ARG A 88 21.48 17.30 -6.31
CA ARG A 88 21.93 17.25 -7.70
C ARG A 88 23.21 16.42 -7.81
N GLY A 89 23.26 15.47 -8.74
CA GLY A 89 24.39 14.57 -8.93
C GLY A 89 24.49 13.40 -7.93
N CYS A 90 23.54 13.26 -7.00
CA CYS A 90 23.53 12.14 -6.06
C CYS A 90 22.70 10.97 -6.60
N GLU A 91 23.38 9.88 -6.95
CA GLU A 91 22.73 8.65 -7.43
C GLU A 91 22.29 7.71 -6.32
N ARG A 92 22.55 8.09 -5.06
CA ARG A 92 22.16 7.30 -3.90
C ARG A 92 20.64 7.28 -3.73
N LYS A 93 20.18 6.16 -3.19
CA LYS A 93 18.78 5.97 -2.78
C LYS A 93 18.47 6.87 -1.58
N VAL A 94 17.23 7.32 -1.46
CA VAL A 94 16.76 8.05 -0.28
C VAL A 94 16.72 7.11 0.93
N ALA A 95 17.40 7.48 2.02
CA ALA A 95 17.20 6.88 3.34
C ALA A 95 16.06 7.55 4.09
N SER A 96 16.04 8.90 4.15
CA SER A 96 15.00 9.66 4.84
C SER A 96 14.84 11.06 4.27
N LYS A 97 13.63 11.64 4.36
CA LYS A 97 13.30 13.03 3.93
C LYS A 97 13.71 13.42 2.50
N GLY A 98 13.95 12.46 1.61
CA GLY A 98 14.44 12.74 0.25
C GLY A 98 15.96 12.88 0.13
N LEU A 99 16.69 12.54 1.17
CA LEU A 99 18.15 12.52 1.23
C LEU A 99 18.65 11.09 1.46
N CYS A 100 19.89 10.84 1.05
CA CYS A 100 20.60 9.57 1.22
C CYS A 100 21.00 9.32 2.67
#